data_AF-A0A7S1Z5V3-F1
#
_entry.id   AF-A0A7S1Z5V3-F1
#
_cell.length_a   1.000
_cell.length_b   1.000
_cell.length_c   1.000
_cell.angle_alpha   90.00
_cell.angle_beta   90.00
_cell.angle_gamma   90.00
#
_symmetry.space_group_name_H-M   'P 1'
#
loop_
_entity.id
_entity.type
_entity.pdbx_description
1 polymer ?
#
loop_
_entity_poly.entity_id
_entity_poly.type
_entity_poly.pdbx_seq_one_letter_code
_entity_poly.pdbx_strand_id
1 'polypeptide(L)'
;PRPIGEFTLRQMLSTPQAWLLLWTCTVLAGAGTVMTNNVGQMAEALRFDPETAPASLALFSAAQSFSRVCTGSLSESALGWKRRIPRPAFLTAASFFGFGSHLLLCAARTEGTFVAGGARTGAGVG
;
A
#
# COMPACT_ATOMS: atom_id res chain seq x y z
N PRO A 1 -13.45 -28.23 -11.33
CA PRO A 1 -12.33 -27.47 -10.72
C PRO A 1 -11.68 -28.30 -9.61
N ARG A 2 -10.37 -28.57 -9.70
CA ARG A 2 -9.66 -29.38 -8.68
C ARG A 2 -9.58 -28.61 -7.35
N PRO A 3 -9.68 -29.29 -6.19
CA PRO A 3 -9.51 -28.65 -4.90
C PRO A 3 -8.10 -28.07 -4.77
N ILE A 4 -7.97 -26.91 -4.12
CA ILE A 4 -6.73 -26.11 -4.05
C ILE A 4 -5.56 -26.92 -3.44
N GLY A 5 -5.85 -27.95 -2.65
CA GLY A 5 -4.85 -28.83 -2.01
C GLY A 5 -4.13 -29.82 -2.94
N GLU A 6 -4.55 -29.97 -4.20
CA GLU A 6 -3.92 -30.91 -5.15
C GLU A 6 -3.00 -30.22 -6.19
N PHE A 7 -2.85 -28.90 -6.13
CA PHE A 7 -1.99 -28.19 -7.06
C PHE A 7 -0.52 -28.29 -6.62
N THR A 8 0.34 -28.69 -7.55
CA THR A 8 1.78 -28.45 -7.40
C THR A 8 2.06 -26.94 -7.40
N LEU A 9 3.15 -26.49 -6.76
CA LEU A 9 3.55 -25.07 -6.71
C LEU A 9 3.52 -24.38 -8.08
N ARG A 10 3.94 -25.09 -9.14
CA ARG A 10 3.91 -24.59 -10.52
C ARG A 10 2.49 -24.39 -11.05
N GLN A 11 1.55 -25.25 -10.68
CA GLN A 11 0.15 -25.11 -11.06
C GLN A 11 -0.56 -24.00 -10.29
N MET A 12 -0.12 -23.67 -9.06
CA MET A 12 -0.63 -22.51 -8.33
C MET A 12 -0.33 -21.19 -9.05
N LEU A 13 0.83 -21.08 -9.72
CA LEU A 13 1.18 -19.90 -10.52
C LEU A 13 0.23 -19.67 -11.70
N SER A 14 -0.42 -20.72 -12.21
CA SER A 14 -1.41 -20.59 -13.28
C SER A 14 -2.78 -20.08 -12.78
N THR A 15 -2.95 -19.87 -11.48
CA THR A 15 -4.21 -19.36 -10.92
C THR A 15 -4.25 -17.82 -10.97
N PRO A 16 -5.42 -17.21 -11.26
CA PRO A 16 -5.56 -15.76 -11.26
C PRO A 16 -5.20 -15.10 -9.91
N GLN A 17 -5.40 -15.83 -8.80
CA GLN A 17 -5.08 -15.34 -7.46
C GLN A 17 -3.58 -15.13 -7.26
N ALA A 18 -2.74 -16.01 -7.81
CA ALA A 18 -1.29 -15.88 -7.74
C ALA A 18 -0.80 -14.62 -8.48
N TRP A 19 -1.37 -14.32 -9.65
CA TRP A 19 -1.04 -13.11 -10.41
C TRP A 19 -1.53 -11.83 -9.73
N LEU A 20 -2.72 -11.85 -9.12
CA LEU A 20 -3.21 -10.72 -8.32
C LEU A 20 -2.32 -10.46 -7.10
N LEU A 21 -1.90 -11.52 -6.41
CA LEU A 21 -0.95 -11.40 -5.31
C LEU A 21 0.39 -10.84 -5.78
N LEU A 22 0.92 -11.34 -6.91
CA LEU A 22 2.15 -10.82 -7.51
C LEU A 22 2.02 -9.32 -7.83
N TRP A 23 0.95 -8.92 -8.51
CA TRP A 23 0.64 -7.52 -8.80
C TRP A 23 0.67 -6.67 -7.53
N THR A 24 -0.12 -7.06 -6.52
CA THR A 24 -0.23 -6.28 -5.29
C THR A 24 1.08 -6.24 -4.51
N CYS A 25 1.83 -7.35 -4.47
CA CYS A 25 3.14 -7.41 -3.83
C CYS A 25 4.12 -6.46 -4.52
N THR A 26 4.21 -6.49 -5.85
CA THR A 26 5.10 -5.61 -6.62
C THR A 26 4.71 -4.14 -6.47
N VAL A 27 3.42 -3.81 -6.60
CA VAL A 27 2.96 -2.42 -6.53
C VAL A 27 3.10 -1.83 -5.12
N LEU A 28 2.62 -2.53 -4.09
CA LEU A 28 2.67 -2.00 -2.72
C LEU A 28 4.10 -1.96 -2.17
N ALA A 29 4.92 -2.99 -2.44
CA ALA A 29 6.32 -2.97 -2.03
C ALA A 29 7.10 -1.87 -2.74
N GLY A 30 6.96 -1.75 -4.06
CA GLY A 30 7.61 -0.70 -4.84
C GLY A 30 7.22 0.71 -4.38
N ALA A 31 5.92 0.95 -4.18
CA ALA A 31 5.39 2.19 -3.65
C ALA A 31 5.99 2.55 -2.27
N GLY A 32 6.04 1.57 -1.36
CA GLY A 32 6.67 1.77 -0.05
C GLY A 32 8.16 2.11 -0.17
N THR A 33 8.89 1.40 -1.02
CA THR A 33 10.32 1.65 -1.25
C THR A 33 10.60 3.04 -1.84
N VAL A 34 9.74 3.53 -2.73
CA VAL A 34 9.87 4.91 -3.25
C VAL A 34 9.82 5.91 -2.11
N MET A 35 8.84 5.79 -1.21
CA MET A 35 8.72 6.68 -0.06
C MET A 35 9.91 6.57 0.89
N THR A 36 10.30 5.37 1.31
CA THR A 36 11.37 5.19 2.30
C THR A 36 12.72 5.67 1.82
N ASN A 37 13.00 5.55 0.52
CA ASN A 37 14.32 5.87 -0.03
C ASN A 37 14.43 7.30 -0.57
N ASN A 38 13.32 7.91 -0.99
CA ASN A 38 13.36 9.17 -1.73
C ASN A 38 12.67 10.34 -1.03
N VAL A 39 11.93 10.15 0.07
CA VAL A 39 11.19 11.23 0.75
C VAL A 39 12.07 12.42 1.15
N GLY A 40 13.32 12.17 1.53
CA GLY A 40 14.29 13.22 1.83
C GLY A 40 14.61 14.08 0.61
N GLN A 41 14.93 13.45 -0.51
CA GLN A 41 15.20 14.13 -1.78
C GLN A 41 13.97 14.87 -2.31
N MET A 42 12.76 14.33 -2.09
CA MET A 42 11.51 14.97 -2.47
C MET A 42 11.26 16.27 -1.66
N ALA A 43 11.51 16.24 -0.35
CA ALA A 43 11.38 17.42 0.50
C ALA A 43 12.43 18.48 0.17
N GLU A 44 13.68 18.06 -0.08
CA GLU A 44 14.79 18.93 -0.49
C GLU A 44 14.51 19.61 -1.83
N ALA A 45 14.00 18.88 -2.83
CA ALA A 45 13.64 19.43 -4.13
C ALA A 45 12.58 20.55 -4.05
N LEU A 46 11.68 20.47 -3.05
CA LEU A 46 10.67 21.49 -2.78
C LEU A 46 11.17 22.61 -1.85
N ARG A 47 12.43 22.53 -1.39
CA ARG A 47 13.08 23.44 -0.44
C ARG A 47 12.31 23.57 0.88
N PHE A 48 11.72 22.46 1.33
CA PHE A 48 11.09 22.37 2.65
C PHE A 48 12.12 22.28 3.76
N ASP A 49 11.67 22.56 4.99
CA ASP A 49 12.48 22.45 6.18
C ASP A 49 13.03 21.01 6.34
N PRO A 50 14.29 20.84 6.76
CA PRO A 50 14.90 19.52 6.96
C PRO A 50 14.12 18.59 7.90
N GLU A 51 13.30 19.11 8.82
CA GLU A 51 12.44 18.32 9.70
C GLU A 51 11.23 17.71 8.97
N THR A 52 10.86 18.22 7.79
CA THR A 52 9.68 17.78 7.03
C THR A 52 9.81 16.35 6.54
N ALA A 53 10.98 15.95 6.07
CA ALA A 53 11.25 14.59 5.59
C ALA A 53 11.14 13.52 6.69
N PRO A 54 11.84 13.63 7.85
CA PRO A 54 11.72 12.66 8.93
C PRO A 54 10.31 12.63 9.52
N ALA A 55 9.64 13.78 9.67
CA ALA A 55 8.24 13.82 10.11
C ALA A 55 7.30 13.08 9.14
N SER A 56 7.48 13.29 7.83
CA SER A 56 6.70 12.59 6.79
C SER A 56 6.93 11.09 6.81
N LEU A 57 8.18 10.65 6.99
CA LEU A 57 8.54 9.22 7.05
C LEU A 57 7.99 8.55 8.31
N ALA A 58 8.02 9.24 9.46
CA ALA A 58 7.45 8.76 10.71
C ALA A 58 5.93 8.56 10.57
N LEU A 59 5.23 9.55 10.02
CA LEU A 59 3.78 9.46 9.78
C LEU A 59 3.43 8.43 8.71
N PHE A 60 4.22 8.31 7.64
CA PHE A 60 4.08 7.24 6.65
C PHE A 60 4.14 5.87 7.34
N SER A 61 5.12 5.65 8.22
CA SER A 61 5.33 4.37 8.91
C SER A 61 4.23 4.06 9.91
N ALA A 62 3.78 5.06 10.66
CA ALA A 62 2.65 4.94 11.58
C ALA A 62 1.35 4.61 10.84
N ALA A 63 1.06 5.34 9.75
CA ALA A 63 -0.12 5.14 8.93
C ALA A 63 -0.11 3.77 8.24
N GLN A 64 1.04 3.32 7.73
CA GLN A 64 1.21 1.98 7.16
C GLN A 64 0.94 0.89 8.18
N SER A 65 1.50 1.02 9.39
CA SER A 65 1.31 0.04 10.46
C SER A 65 -0.15 -0.03 10.89
N PHE A 66 -0.80 1.12 11.05
CA PHE A 66 -2.22 1.20 11.36
C PHE A 66 -3.10 0.57 10.27
N SER A 67 -2.82 0.88 9.00
CA SER A 67 -3.59 0.32 7.88
C SER A 67 -3.46 -1.20 7.80
N ARG A 68 -2.28 -1.78 8.07
CA ARG A 68 -2.11 -3.25 8.15
C ARG A 68 -3.06 -3.89 9.16
N VAL A 69 -3.20 -3.27 10.33
CA VAL A 69 -4.12 -3.76 11.37
C VAL A 69 -5.56 -3.66 10.88
N CYS A 70 -5.98 -2.50 10.37
CA CYS A 70 -7.34 -2.30 9.85
C CYS A 70 -7.68 -3.24 8.70
N THR A 71 -6.82 -3.33 7.68
CA THR A 71 -6.99 -4.19 6.52
C THR A 71 -7.00 -5.67 6.93
N GLY A 72 -6.15 -6.07 7.87
CA GLY A 72 -6.15 -7.40 8.46
C GLY A 72 -7.50 -7.73 9.09
N SER A 73 -7.97 -6.91 10.03
CA SER A 73 -9.26 -7.09 10.69
C SER A 73 -10.45 -7.07 9.73
N LEU A 74 -10.42 -6.19 8.72
CA LEU A 74 -11.47 -6.11 7.70
C LEU A 74 -11.48 -7.36 6.82
N SER A 75 -10.31 -7.86 6.43
CA SER A 75 -10.19 -9.07 5.60
C SER A 75 -10.66 -10.34 6.33
N GLU A 76 -10.46 -10.42 7.65
CA GLU A 76 -11.02 -11.50 8.48
C GLU A 76 -12.54 -11.38 8.58
N SER A 77 -13.06 -10.18 8.83
CA SER A 77 -14.51 -9.92 8.90
C SER A 77 -15.23 -10.27 7.58
N ALA A 78 -14.56 -10.04 6.45
CA ALA A 78 -15.08 -10.34 5.12
C ALA A 78 -15.30 -11.84 4.85
N LEU A 79 -14.66 -12.73 5.61
CA LEU A 79 -14.92 -14.18 5.52
C LEU A 79 -16.32 -14.56 6.03
N GLY A 80 -16.89 -13.75 6.93
CA GLY A 80 -18.24 -13.93 7.45
C GLY A 80 -19.35 -13.35 6.55
N TRP A 81 -19.00 -12.64 5.47
CA TRP A 81 -19.99 -12.04 4.58
C TRP A 81 -20.59 -13.06 3.61
N LYS A 82 -21.87 -12.87 3.25
CA LYS A 82 -22.58 -13.69 2.24
C LYS A 82 -21.83 -13.75 0.89
N ARG A 83 -21.06 -12.71 0.55
CA ARG A 83 -20.14 -12.69 -0.59
C ARG A 83 -18.74 -13.00 -0.09
N ARG A 84 -18.20 -14.17 -0.45
CA ARG A 84 -16.81 -14.55 -0.17
C ARG A 84 -15.86 -13.73 -1.05
N ILE A 85 -15.45 -12.56 -0.56
CA ILE A 85 -14.47 -11.71 -1.25
C ILE A 85 -13.07 -12.30 -1.00
N PRO A 86 -12.30 -12.64 -2.04
CA PRO A 86 -10.96 -13.18 -1.87
C PRO A 86 -10.03 -12.10 -1.30
N ARG A 87 -9.19 -12.45 -0.32
CA ARG A 87 -8.24 -11.50 0.33
C ARG A 87 -7.42 -10.63 -0.65
N PRO A 88 -6.92 -11.16 -1.78
CA PRO A 88 -6.21 -10.34 -2.77
C PRO A 88 -7.03 -9.19 -3.38
N ALA A 89 -8.36 -9.23 -3.33
CA ALA A 89 -9.20 -8.13 -3.81
C ALA A 89 -9.05 -6.88 -2.93
N PHE A 90 -8.88 -7.04 -1.61
CA PHE A 90 -8.61 -5.91 -0.71
C PHE A 90 -7.25 -5.27 -1.00
N LEU A 91 -6.23 -6.10 -1.28
CA LEU A 91 -4.91 -5.62 -1.68
C LEU A 91 -4.94 -4.92 -3.05
N THR A 92 -5.81 -5.37 -3.96
CA THR A 92 -6.01 -4.70 -5.25
C THR A 92 -6.64 -3.32 -5.05
N ALA A 93 -7.67 -3.20 -4.20
CA ALA A 93 -8.25 -1.91 -3.84
C ALA A 93 -7.21 -0.99 -3.16
N ALA A 94 -6.40 -1.54 -2.25
CA ALA A 94 -5.29 -0.82 -1.64
C ALA A 94 -4.29 -0.31 -2.69
N SER A 95 -3.98 -1.09 -3.73
CA SER A 95 -3.07 -0.65 -4.80
C SER A 95 -3.57 0.58 -5.56
N PHE A 96 -4.88 0.67 -5.85
CA PHE A 96 -5.48 1.86 -6.48
C PHE A 96 -5.52 3.06 -5.53
N PHE A 97 -5.85 2.82 -4.26
CA PHE A 97 -5.82 3.86 -3.25
C PHE A 97 -4.39 4.39 -3.02
N GLY A 98 -3.39 3.51 -2.95
CA GLY A 98 -1.97 3.83 -2.89
C GLY A 98 -1.50 4.65 -4.09
N PHE A 99 -1.91 4.28 -5.31
CA PHE A 99 -1.65 5.06 -6.51
C PHE A 99 -2.24 6.49 -6.42
N GLY A 100 -3.51 6.62 -6.02
CA GLY A 100 -4.14 7.92 -5.81
C GLY A 100 -3.43 8.77 -4.76
N SER A 101 -2.94 8.15 -3.67
CA SER A 101 -2.17 8.83 -2.64
C SER A 101 -0.83 9.37 -3.15
N HIS A 102 -0.13 8.63 -4.01
CA HIS A 102 1.10 9.12 -4.65
C HIS A 102 0.84 10.28 -5.60
N LEU A 103 -0.27 10.26 -6.35
CA LEU A 103 -0.67 11.40 -7.20
C LEU A 103 -0.94 12.65 -6.35
N LEU A 104 -1.62 12.50 -5.21
CA LEU A 104 -1.87 13.60 -4.29
C LEU A 104 -0.58 14.12 -3.65
N LEU A 105 0.37 13.23 -3.33
CA LEU A 105 1.70 13.62 -2.83
C LEU A 105 2.50 14.38 -3.90
N CYS A 106 2.42 13.98 -5.17
CA CYS A 106 3.06 14.67 -6.29
C CYS A 106 2.53 16.11 -6.47
N ALA A 107 1.24 16.33 -6.19
CA ALA A 107 0.63 17.66 -6.25
C ALA A 107 0.93 18.55 -5.02
N ALA A 108 1.68 18.05 -4.01
CA ALA A 108 1.98 18.83 -2.82
C ALA A 108 2.85 20.06 -3.14
N ARG A 109 2.43 21.21 -2.60
CA ARG A 109 3.15 22.50 -2.74
C ARG A 109 3.57 23.09 -1.40
N THR A 110 3.04 22.58 -0.30
CA THR A 110 3.32 23.03 1.07
C THR A 110 3.77 21.85 1.92
N GLU A 111 4.52 22.15 2.98
CA GLU A 111 5.02 21.14 3.94
C GLU A 111 3.88 20.32 4.54
N GLY A 112 2.80 20.98 4.99
CA GLY A 112 1.63 20.29 5.54
C GLY A 112 0.98 19.34 4.54
N THR A 113 0.83 19.76 3.27
CA THR A 113 0.28 18.89 2.21
C THR A 113 1.20 17.73 1.86
N PHE A 114 2.51 17.92 1.97
CA PHE A 114 3.52 16.89 1.72
C PHE A 114 3.50 15.84 2.83
N VAL A 115 3.50 16.26 4.10
CA VAL A 115 3.41 15.39 5.27
C VAL A 115 2.10 14.59 5.25
N ALA A 116 0.96 15.26 5.00
CA ALA A 116 -0.34 14.61 4.89
C ALA A 116 -0.40 13.64 3.69
N GLY A 117 0.22 14.00 2.57
CA GLY A 117 0.37 13.15 1.40
C GLY A 117 1.21 11.91 1.70
N GLY A 118 2.31 12.05 2.43
CA GLY A 118 3.18 10.96 2.88
C GLY A 118 2.44 10.01 3.82
N ALA A 119 1.70 10.54 4.80
CA ALA A 119 0.87 9.75 5.71
C ALA A 119 -0.21 8.96 4.94
N ARG A 120 -0.92 9.61 4.01
CA ARG A 120 -1.95 8.94 3.18
C ARG A 120 -1.33 7.86 2.28
N THR A 121 -0.14 8.12 1.77
CA THR A 121 0.63 7.15 1.00
C THR A 121 0.97 5.92 1.84
N GLY A 122 1.39 6.13 3.10
CA GLY A 122 1.61 5.07 4.09
C GLY A 122 0.35 4.23 4.33
N ALA A 123 -0.79 4.89 4.54
CA ALA A 123 -2.07 4.20 4.68
C ALA A 123 -2.42 3.37 3.43
N GLY A 124 -2.09 3.83 2.22
CA GLY A 124 -2.42 3.10 1.00
C GLY A 124 -1.54 1.89 0.70
N VAL A 125 -0.38 1.77 1.34
CA VAL A 125 0.53 0.61 1.19
C VAL A 125 0.52 -0.32 2.41
N GLY A 126 -0.36 -0.08 3.38
CA GLY A 126 -0.51 -0.88 4.60
C GLY A 126 -1.72 -1.79 4.56
#